data_AF-A0A4Q4Z9M3-F1
#
_entry.id   AF-A0A4Q4Z9M3-F1
#
_cell.length_a   1.000
_cell.length_b   1.000
_cell.length_c   1.000
_cell.angle_alpha   90.00
_cell.angle_beta   90.00
_cell.angle_gamma   90.00
#
_symmetry.space_group_name_H-M   'P 1'
#
loop_
_entity.id
_entity.type
_entity.pdbx_description
1 polymer ?
#
loop_
_entity_poly.entity_id
_entity_poly.type
_entity_poly.pdbx_seq_one_letter_code
_entity_poly.pdbx_strand_id
1 'polypeptide(L)'
;MPTTSSPSPAERRLAGQIAAHESWARTPDRAARTAKARAAFFQKFLDEAGGDPVRAEHLRMAHYARLALASAKARRKSQSEPVPSDGGVEG
;
A
#
# COMPACT_ATOMS: atom_id res chain seq x y z
N MET A 1 37.62 17.79 5.60
CA MET A 1 36.37 17.14 6.03
C MET A 1 35.38 17.19 4.88
N PRO A 2 34.93 16.08 4.29
CA PRO A 2 33.90 16.16 3.25
C PRO A 2 32.58 16.59 3.89
N THR A 3 32.03 17.73 3.46
CA THR A 3 30.67 18.16 3.78
C THR A 3 29.71 17.30 2.95
N THR A 4 29.04 16.34 3.57
CA THR A 4 28.03 15.53 2.85
C THR A 4 26.81 16.40 2.58
N SER A 5 26.59 16.76 1.32
CA SER A 5 25.36 17.45 0.90
C SER A 5 24.17 16.51 1.09
N SER A 6 23.04 17.03 1.60
CA SER A 6 21.82 16.24 1.79
C SER A 6 21.21 15.91 0.43
N PRO A 7 20.82 14.65 0.16
CA PRO A 7 20.29 14.25 -1.15
C PRO A 7 18.96 14.94 -1.45
N SER A 8 18.76 15.35 -2.69
CA SER A 8 17.52 15.92 -3.21
C SER A 8 16.35 14.92 -3.13
N PRO A 9 15.08 15.36 -3.22
CA PRO A 9 13.92 14.45 -3.24
C PRO A 9 13.97 13.41 -4.37
N ALA A 10 14.49 13.79 -5.55
CA ALA A 10 14.62 12.89 -6.70
C ALA A 10 15.66 11.78 -6.43
N GLU A 11 16.80 12.13 -5.85
CA GLU A 11 17.86 11.16 -5.48
C GLU A 11 17.38 10.20 -4.39
N ARG A 12 16.63 10.68 -3.39
CA ARG A 12 16.02 9.80 -2.38
C ARG A 12 15.04 8.80 -2.97
N ARG A 13 14.23 9.23 -3.95
CA ARG A 13 13.31 8.34 -4.67
C ARG A 13 14.08 7.26 -5.43
N LEU A 14 15.11 7.65 -6.18
CA LEU A 14 15.93 6.72 -6.96
C LEU A 14 16.63 5.69 -6.06
N ALA A 15 17.22 6.14 -4.94
CA ALA A 15 17.83 5.25 -3.95
C ALA A 15 16.81 4.24 -3.38
N GLY A 16 15.58 4.68 -3.08
CA GLY A 16 14.51 3.80 -2.63
C GLY A 16 14.10 2.75 -3.67
N GLN A 17 14.07 3.13 -4.95
CA GLN A 17 13.79 2.20 -6.06
C GLN A 17 14.89 1.15 -6.20
N ILE A 18 16.16 1.55 -6.19
CA ILE A 18 17.31 0.64 -6.24
C ILE A 18 17.23 -0.38 -5.10
N ALA A 19 17.06 0.11 -3.86
CA ALA A 19 16.95 -0.75 -2.69
C ALA A 19 15.78 -1.73 -2.78
N ALA A 20 14.63 -1.30 -3.32
CA ALA A 20 13.48 -2.17 -3.52
C ALA A 20 13.77 -3.28 -4.54
N HIS A 21 14.35 -2.95 -5.69
CA HIS A 21 14.70 -3.93 -6.72
C HIS A 21 15.71 -4.96 -6.20
N GLU A 22 16.77 -4.53 -5.53
CA GLU A 22 17.75 -5.42 -4.91
C GLU A 22 17.12 -6.30 -3.83
N SER A 23 16.27 -5.73 -2.98
CA SER A 23 15.56 -6.46 -1.93
C SER A 23 14.71 -7.59 -2.50
N TRP A 24 14.00 -7.33 -3.61
CA TRP A 24 13.19 -8.34 -4.28
C TRP A 24 14.02 -9.34 -5.08
N ALA A 25 15.14 -8.94 -5.68
CA ALA A 25 16.06 -9.85 -6.33
C ALA A 25 16.66 -10.87 -5.34
N ARG A 26 16.94 -10.42 -4.10
CA ARG A 26 17.41 -11.28 -3.00
C ARG A 26 16.31 -12.13 -2.35
N THR A 27 15.06 -12.03 -2.80
CA THR A 27 13.93 -12.80 -2.25
C THR A 27 13.56 -13.92 -3.22
N PRO A 28 14.11 -15.14 -3.05
CA PRO A 28 13.80 -16.26 -3.93
C PRO A 28 12.33 -16.71 -3.78
N ASP A 29 11.84 -16.75 -2.54
CA ASP A 29 10.43 -17.05 -2.25
C ASP A 29 9.67 -15.80 -1.80
N ARG A 30 8.89 -15.24 -2.73
CA ARG A 30 8.06 -14.05 -2.48
C ARG A 30 6.87 -14.36 -1.58
N ALA A 31 6.35 -15.59 -1.62
CA ALA A 31 5.23 -16.00 -0.78
C ALA A 31 5.67 -16.12 0.68
N ALA A 32 6.84 -16.71 0.94
CA ALA A 32 7.40 -16.82 2.29
C ALA A 32 7.65 -15.44 2.91
N ARG A 33 8.20 -14.48 2.15
CA ARG A 33 8.48 -13.12 2.66
C ARG A 33 7.23 -12.41 3.23
N THR A 34 6.05 -12.71 2.69
CA THR A 34 4.78 -12.08 3.12
C THR A 34 3.87 -13.01 3.91
N ALA A 35 4.24 -14.28 4.09
CA ALA A 35 3.41 -15.30 4.74
C ALA A 35 2.99 -14.91 6.15
N LYS A 36 3.93 -14.45 6.99
CA LYS A 36 3.65 -14.04 8.38
C LYS A 36 2.63 -12.90 8.45
N ALA A 37 2.78 -11.90 7.57
CA ALA A 37 1.86 -10.77 7.51
C ALA A 37 0.45 -11.20 7.05
N ARG A 38 0.37 -12.07 6.04
CA ARG A 38 -0.92 -12.62 5.58
C ARG A 38 -1.60 -13.47 6.64
N ALA A 39 -0.84 -14.29 7.38
CA ALA A 39 -1.37 -15.09 8.48
C ALA A 39 -1.92 -14.20 9.61
N ALA A 40 -1.16 -13.19 10.04
CA ALA A 40 -1.62 -12.25 11.06
C ALA A 40 -2.87 -11.47 10.62
N PHE A 41 -2.95 -11.09 9.34
CA PHE A 41 -4.13 -10.43 8.81
C PHE A 41 -5.36 -11.34 8.82
N PHE A 42 -5.21 -12.62 8.48
CA PHE A 42 -6.30 -13.60 8.55
C PHE A 42 -6.71 -13.89 10.00
N GLN A 43 -5.75 -13.99 10.92
CA GLN A 43 -6.00 -14.26 12.34
C GLN A 43 -6.95 -13.23 12.96
N LYS A 44 -6.82 -11.95 12.61
CA LYS A 44 -7.76 -10.90 13.05
C LYS A 44 -9.23 -11.26 12.79
N PHE A 45 -9.53 -11.81 11.60
CA PHE A 45 -10.90 -12.18 11.24
C PHE A 45 -11.35 -13.48 11.89
N LEU A 46 -10.42 -14.42 12.13
CA LEU A 46 -10.69 -15.61 12.94
C LEU A 46 -11.07 -15.23 14.36
N ASP A 47 -10.32 -14.32 14.98
CA ASP A 47 -10.60 -13.84 16.34
C ASP A 47 -11.97 -13.15 16.42
N GLU A 48 -12.29 -12.29 15.44
CA GLU A 48 -13.60 -11.63 15.33
C GLU A 48 -14.75 -12.62 15.06
N ALA A 49 -14.47 -13.71 14.36
CA ALA A 49 -15.41 -14.79 14.12
C ALA A 49 -15.60 -15.73 15.32
N GLY A 50 -14.80 -15.59 16.38
CA GLY A 50 -14.79 -16.52 17.51
C GLY A 50 -14.18 -17.88 17.17
N GLY A 51 -13.26 -17.93 16.21
CA GLY A 51 -12.57 -19.14 15.76
C GLY A 51 -13.24 -19.88 14.60
N ASP A 52 -14.40 -19.44 14.12
CA ASP A 52 -15.07 -20.04 12.96
C ASP A 52 -14.41 -19.60 11.64
N PRO A 53 -13.77 -20.53 10.88
CA PRO A 53 -13.07 -20.20 9.64
C PRO A 53 -14.01 -19.77 8.50
N VAL A 54 -15.24 -20.29 8.45
CA VAL A 54 -16.21 -19.93 7.40
C VAL A 54 -16.68 -18.51 7.63
N ARG A 55 -17.07 -18.18 8.86
CA ARG A 55 -17.44 -16.82 9.23
C ARG A 55 -16.30 -15.83 9.04
N ALA A 56 -15.06 -16.21 9.41
CA ALA A 56 -13.89 -15.37 9.20
C ALA A 56 -13.66 -15.02 7.72
N GLU A 57 -13.84 -15.99 6.82
CA GLU A 57 -13.73 -15.76 5.38
C GLU A 57 -14.79 -14.77 4.88
N HIS A 58 -16.04 -14.91 5.33
CA HIS A 58 -17.09 -13.95 5.00
C HIS A 58 -16.80 -12.54 5.55
N LEU A 59 -16.27 -12.42 6.77
CA LEU A 59 -15.86 -11.13 7.35
C LEU A 59 -14.72 -10.48 6.54
N ARG A 60 -13.75 -11.28 6.12
CA ARG A 60 -12.64 -10.84 5.27
C ARG A 60 -13.13 -10.35 3.90
N MET A 61 -14.05 -11.07 3.27
CA MET A 61 -14.67 -10.64 2.01
C MET A 61 -15.45 -9.33 2.18
N ALA A 62 -16.23 -9.21 3.25
CA ALA A 62 -16.94 -7.97 3.57
C ALA A 62 -15.96 -6.80 3.78
N HIS A 63 -14.81 -7.02 4.41
CA HIS A 63 -13.78 -6.00 4.56
C HIS A 63 -13.28 -5.47 3.20
N TYR A 64 -12.94 -6.35 2.26
CA TYR A 64 -12.51 -5.92 0.93
C TYR A 64 -13.62 -5.21 0.15
N ALA A 65 -14.87 -5.67 0.25
CA ALA A 65 -16.00 -5.01 -0.39
C ALA A 65 -16.19 -3.56 0.12
N ARG A 66 -16.05 -3.34 1.44
CA ARG A 66 -16.09 -1.98 2.02
C ARG A 66 -14.95 -1.10 1.49
N LEU A 67 -13.74 -1.65 1.37
CA LEU A 67 -12.59 -0.91 0.82
C LEU A 67 -12.82 -0.52 -0.64
N ALA A 68 -13.33 -1.44 -1.45
CA ALA A 68 -13.67 -1.18 -2.85
C ALA A 68 -14.74 -0.08 -2.99
N LEU A 69 -15.78 -0.14 -2.15
CA LEU A 69 -16.83 0.88 -2.12
C LEU A 69 -16.27 2.26 -1.73
N ALA A 70 -15.44 2.33 -0.70
CA ALA A 70 -14.78 3.59 -0.28
C ALA A 70 -13.92 4.17 -1.41
N SER A 71 -13.16 3.31 -2.09
CA SER A 71 -12.33 3.70 -3.24
C SER A 71 -13.16 4.23 -4.41
N ALA A 72 -14.29 3.58 -4.72
CA ALA A 72 -15.20 4.05 -5.77
C ALA A 72 -15.81 5.41 -5.44
N LYS A 73 -16.19 5.64 -4.18
CA LYS A 73 -16.69 6.94 -3.70
C LYS A 73 -15.62 8.03 -3.85
N ALA A 74 -14.37 7.75 -3.47
CA ALA A 74 -13.26 8.70 -3.60
C ALA A 74 -13.01 9.09 -5.07
N ARG A 75 -13.00 8.12 -5.99
CA ARG A 75 -12.85 8.39 -7.43
C ARG A 75 -13.97 9.25 -8.00
N ARG A 76 -15.23 9.00 -7.60
CA ARG A 76 -16.36 9.83 -8.03
C ARG A 76 -16.19 11.27 -7.55
N LYS A 77 -15.76 11.45 -6.30
CA LYS A 77 -15.52 12.77 -5.72
C LYS A 77 -14.43 13.54 -6.48
N SER A 78 -13.29 12.89 -6.77
CA SER A 78 -12.19 13.54 -7.52
C SER A 78 -12.55 13.89 -8.97
N GLN A 79 -13.55 13.23 -9.55
CA GLN A 79 -14.07 13.56 -10.88
C GLN A 79 -15.08 14.71 -10.84
N SER A 80 -15.87 14.81 -9.76
CA SER A 80 -16.85 15.89 -9.59
C SER A 80 -16.24 17.19 -9.06
N GLU A 81 -15.11 17.12 -8.36
CA GLU A 81 -14.36 18.30 -7.94
C GLU A 81 -13.56 18.81 -9.16
N PRO A 82 -13.83 20.02 -9.67
CA PRO A 82 -12.96 20.61 -10.68
C PRO A 82 -11.57 20.72 -10.07
N VAL A 83 -10.57 20.13 -10.74
CA VAL A 83 -9.16 20.28 -10.36
C VAL A 83 -8.87 21.77 -10.32
N PRO A 84 -8.42 22.34 -9.18
CA PRO A 84 -7.96 23.72 -9.15
C PRO A 84 -6.87 23.84 -10.20
N SER A 85 -7.12 24.64 -11.24
CA SER A 85 -6.12 24.96 -12.24
C SER A 85 -5.05 25.79 -11.55
N ASP A 86 -4.07 25.13 -10.95
CA ASP A 86 -2.88 25.79 -10.43
C ASP A 86 -2.14 26.37 -11.63
N GLY A 87 -2.00 27.70 -11.61
CA GLY A 87 -1.41 28.49 -12.67
C GLY A 87 -0.03 27.98 -13.07
N GLY A 88 0.23 28.06 -14.37
CA GLY A 88 1.51 27.66 -14.97
C GLY A 88 2.70 28.27 -14.26
N VAL A 89 3.73 27.46 -14.08
CA VAL A 89 5.08 27.93 -13.82
C VAL A 89 5.90 27.56 -15.05
N GLU A 90 6.00 28.53 -15.97
CA GLU A 90 7.13 28.60 -16.90
C GLU A 90 8.35 29.10 -16.13
N GLY A 91 9.48 28.40 -16.31
CA GLY A 91 10.77 28.71 -15.72
C GLY A 91 11.80 27.66 -16.10
#